data_AF-A0AAV3S4X4-F1
#
_entry.id   AF-A0AAV3S4X4-F1
#
_cell.length_a   1.000
_cell.length_b   1.000
_cell.length_c   1.000
_cell.angle_alpha   90.00
_cell.angle_beta   90.00
_cell.angle_gamma   90.00
#
_symmetry.space_group_name_H-M   'P 1'
#
loop_
_entity.id
_entity.type
_entity.pdbx_description
1 polymer ?
#
loop_
_entity_poly.entity_id
_entity_poly.type
_entity_poly.pdbx_seq_one_letter_code
_entity_poly.pdbx_strand_id
1 'polypeptide(L)'
;MGHQSGELSVLHRPLKSVRNSYSDMAVDLTERVQELADARGVPESKILEQALERGVEDLWVDLVLTQYLDGEIDREKAIELVGRDRVKRADREAKAVKDDVRWGLNA
;
A
#
# COMPACT_ATOMS: atom_id res chain seq x y z
N MET A 1 4.66 -36.25 58.19
CA MET A 1 3.53 -36.25 57.24
C MET A 1 3.34 -34.82 56.77
N GLY A 2 3.63 -34.55 55.50
CA GLY A 2 3.57 -33.19 54.95
C GLY A 2 4.37 -33.08 53.65
N HIS A 3 3.76 -33.48 52.54
CA HIS A 3 4.19 -33.09 51.21
C HIS A 3 2.95 -32.67 50.43
N GLN A 4 2.76 -31.35 50.30
CA GLN A 4 1.91 -30.77 49.27
C GLN A 4 2.73 -30.76 47.98
N SER A 5 2.33 -31.55 47.00
CA SER A 5 2.80 -31.40 45.62
C SER A 5 1.70 -30.69 44.86
N GLY A 6 1.97 -29.44 44.49
CA GLY A 6 1.05 -28.58 43.76
C GLY A 6 0.77 -29.11 42.35
N GLU A 7 -0.50 -29.01 41.96
CA GLU A 7 -0.97 -29.22 40.60
C GLU A 7 -0.32 -28.19 39.66
N LEU A 8 0.38 -28.69 38.64
CA LEU A 8 0.81 -27.88 37.50
C LEU A 8 -0.40 -27.62 36.60
N SER A 9 -1.11 -26.52 36.87
CA SER A 9 -2.08 -25.95 35.93
C SER A 9 -1.33 -25.34 34.75
N VAL A 10 -1.15 -26.14 33.70
CA VAL A 10 -0.65 -25.67 32.41
C VAL A 10 -1.78 -24.90 31.73
N LEU A 11 -1.79 -23.58 31.93
CA LEU A 11 -2.65 -22.66 31.19
C LEU A 11 -2.26 -22.71 29.71
N HIS A 12 -2.97 -23.53 28.94
CA HIS A 12 -2.96 -23.49 27.49
C HIS A 12 -3.64 -22.19 27.05
N ARG A 13 -2.86 -21.12 26.86
CA ARG A 13 -3.35 -19.92 26.17
C ARG A 13 -3.57 -20.29 24.70
N PRO A 14 -4.80 -20.21 24.16
CA PRO A 14 -4.99 -20.43 22.74
C PRO A 14 -4.26 -19.31 21.98
N LEU A 15 -3.43 -19.69 21.02
CA LEU A 15 -2.85 -18.79 20.04
C LEU A 15 -4.01 -18.08 19.32
N LYS A 16 -4.11 -16.75 19.48
CA LYS A 16 -5.07 -15.95 18.72
C LYS A 16 -4.84 -16.24 17.23
N SER A 17 -5.88 -16.80 16.62
CA SER A 17 -5.93 -17.19 15.22
C SER A 17 -5.46 -16.05 14.31
N VAL A 18 -4.40 -16.29 13.54
CA VAL A 18 -3.89 -15.39 12.48
C VAL A 18 -4.94 -15.16 11.37
N ARG A 19 -6.08 -15.86 11.42
CA ARG A 19 -7.20 -15.75 10.48
C ARG A 19 -8.05 -14.47 10.66
N ASN A 20 -7.76 -13.60 11.64
CA ASN A 20 -8.56 -12.40 11.95
C ASN A 20 -8.06 -11.09 11.29
N SER A 21 -6.88 -11.08 10.64
CA SER A 21 -6.28 -9.84 10.10
C SER A 21 -7.06 -9.24 8.92
N TYR A 22 -7.53 -10.09 7.99
CA TYR A 22 -8.29 -9.63 6.83
C TYR A 22 -9.70 -9.13 7.20
N SER A 23 -10.29 -9.67 8.26
CA SER A 23 -11.60 -9.21 8.76
C SER A 23 -11.47 -7.84 9.45
N ASP A 24 -10.41 -7.62 10.23
CA ASP A 24 -10.14 -6.31 10.85
C ASP A 24 -9.91 -5.22 9.80
N MET A 25 -9.15 -5.49 8.74
CA MET A 25 -8.96 -4.51 7.66
C MET A 25 -10.26 -4.22 6.89
N ALA A 26 -11.11 -5.21 6.68
CA ALA A 26 -12.39 -5.01 6.00
C ALA A 26 -13.38 -4.21 6.87
N VAL A 27 -13.39 -4.44 8.19
CA VAL A 27 -14.15 -3.66 9.15
C VAL A 27 -13.65 -2.21 9.16
N ASP A 28 -12.34 -1.99 9.25
CA ASP A 28 -11.69 -0.67 9.22
C ASP A 28 -11.93 0.10 7.91
N LEU A 29 -11.94 -0.60 6.76
CA LEU A 29 -12.25 0.03 5.48
C LEU A 29 -13.73 0.45 5.38
N THR A 30 -14.64 -0.39 5.87
CA THR A 30 -16.08 -0.10 5.83
C THR A 30 -16.41 1.08 6.75
N GLU A 31 -15.83 1.12 7.96
CA GLU A 31 -15.96 2.25 8.90
C GLU A 31 -15.47 3.57 8.27
N ARG A 32 -14.29 3.56 7.63
CA ARG A 32 -13.76 4.75 6.94
C ARG A 32 -14.64 5.21 5.78
N VAL A 33 -15.20 4.29 5.01
CA VAL A 33 -16.10 4.63 3.89
C VAL A 33 -17.36 5.29 4.43
N GLN A 34 -17.94 4.75 5.50
CA GLN A 34 -19.11 5.33 6.15
C GLN A 34 -18.82 6.73 6.72
N GLU A 35 -17.72 6.90 7.46
CA GLU A 35 -17.33 8.22 7.98
C GLU A 35 -17.14 9.27 6.88
N LEU A 36 -16.53 8.88 5.75
CA LEU A 36 -16.35 9.76 4.59
C LEU A 36 -17.68 10.11 3.90
N ALA A 37 -18.61 9.16 3.81
CA ALA A 37 -19.93 9.35 3.25
C ALA A 37 -20.73 10.34 4.09
N ASP A 38 -20.76 10.12 5.41
CA ASP A 38 -21.44 10.97 6.39
C ASP A 38 -20.87 12.40 6.39
N ALA A 39 -19.54 12.54 6.44
CA ALA A 39 -18.88 13.85 6.46
C ALA A 39 -19.13 14.67 5.18
N ARG A 40 -19.38 14.01 4.05
CA ARG A 40 -19.60 14.67 2.74
C ARG A 40 -21.07 14.74 2.34
N GLY A 41 -21.97 14.10 3.07
CA GLY A 41 -23.40 14.03 2.73
C GLY A 41 -23.68 13.32 1.40
N VAL A 42 -22.88 12.31 1.05
CA VAL A 42 -23.04 11.52 -0.19
C VAL A 42 -23.16 10.03 0.14
N PRO A 43 -23.78 9.21 -0.73
CA PRO A 43 -23.83 7.77 -0.51
C PRO A 43 -22.44 7.13 -0.49
N GLU A 44 -22.25 6.07 0.30
CA GLU A 44 -21.01 5.27 0.34
C GLU A 44 -20.57 4.78 -1.03
N SER A 45 -21.52 4.43 -1.91
CA SER A 45 -21.23 4.04 -3.30
C SER A 45 -20.46 5.11 -4.07
N LYS A 46 -20.70 6.40 -3.79
CA LYS A 46 -19.98 7.51 -4.40
C LYS A 46 -18.56 7.64 -3.86
N ILE A 47 -18.34 7.30 -2.58
CA ILE A 47 -17.00 7.24 -1.99
C ILE A 47 -16.21 6.08 -2.60
N LEU A 48 -16.82 4.90 -2.71
CA LEU A 48 -16.22 3.71 -3.30
C LEU A 48 -15.87 3.93 -4.78
N GLU A 49 -16.75 4.52 -5.57
CA GLU A 49 -16.49 4.87 -6.98
C GLU A 49 -15.26 5.78 -7.08
N GLN A 50 -15.20 6.87 -6.31
CA GLN A 50 -14.05 7.79 -6.31
C GLN A 50 -12.75 7.10 -5.87
N ALA A 51 -12.83 6.23 -4.86
CA ALA A 51 -11.67 5.49 -4.37
C ALA A 51 -11.16 4.52 -5.45
N LEU A 52 -12.06 3.83 -6.14
CA LEU A 52 -11.71 2.92 -7.22
C LEU A 52 -11.12 3.67 -8.42
N GLU A 53 -11.74 4.76 -8.86
CA GLU A 53 -11.24 5.60 -9.96
C GLU A 53 -9.82 6.08 -9.68
N ARG A 54 -9.59 6.66 -8.49
CA ARG A 54 -8.25 7.13 -8.08
C ARG A 54 -7.26 6.00 -7.96
N GLY A 55 -7.65 4.89 -7.35
CA GLY A 55 -6.78 3.73 -7.18
C GLY A 55 -6.36 3.13 -8.52
N VAL A 56 -7.27 3.05 -9.50
CA VAL A 56 -6.95 2.58 -10.85
C VAL A 56 -6.04 3.57 -11.58
N GLU A 57 -6.27 4.88 -11.46
CA GLU A 57 -5.38 5.90 -12.04
C GLU A 57 -3.96 5.80 -11.47
N ASP A 58 -3.83 5.68 -10.15
CA ASP A 58 -2.54 5.55 -9.47
C ASP A 58 -1.80 4.29 -9.94
N LEU A 59 -2.49 3.14 -9.97
CA LEU A 59 -1.92 1.88 -10.47
C LEU A 59 -1.49 1.95 -11.93
N TRP A 60 -2.27 2.65 -12.76
CA TRP A 60 -1.92 2.86 -14.17
C TRP A 60 -0.66 3.72 -14.33
N VAL A 61 -0.55 4.80 -13.55
CA VAL A 61 0.63 5.66 -13.55
C VAL A 61 1.87 4.87 -13.16
N ASP A 62 1.79 4.08 -12.09
CA ASP A 62 2.91 3.27 -11.60
C ASP A 62 3.39 2.26 -12.64
N LEU A 63 2.44 1.59 -13.32
CA LEU A 63 2.75 0.65 -14.40
C LEU A 63 3.50 1.34 -15.54
N VAL A 64 3.01 2.48 -16.04
CA VAL A 64 3.64 3.20 -17.16
C VAL A 64 5.02 3.72 -16.78
N LEU A 65 5.19 4.26 -15.58
CA LEU A 65 6.49 4.74 -15.12
C LEU A 65 7.50 3.60 -14.93
N THR A 66 7.05 2.42 -14.48
CA THR A 66 7.89 1.22 -14.39
C THR A 66 8.40 0.82 -15.78
N GLN A 67 7.49 0.68 -16.76
CA GLN A 67 7.85 0.35 -18.14
C GLN A 67 8.84 1.37 -18.74
N TYR A 68 8.65 2.66 -18.44
CA TYR A 68 9.56 3.71 -18.89
C TYR A 68 10.95 3.59 -18.26
N LEU A 69 11.03 3.40 -16.94
CA LEU A 69 12.30 3.28 -16.22
C LEU A 69 13.07 2.00 -16.58
N ASP A 70 12.35 0.93 -16.89
CA ASP A 70 12.91 -0.34 -17.38
C ASP A 70 13.30 -0.29 -18.88
N GLY A 71 12.94 0.80 -19.58
CA GLY A 71 13.27 1.02 -20.98
C GLY A 71 12.38 0.25 -21.97
N GLU A 72 11.24 -0.28 -21.50
CA GLU A 72 10.25 -0.97 -22.32
C GLU A 72 9.47 -0.01 -23.22
N ILE A 73 9.29 1.24 -22.76
CA ILE A 73 8.71 2.33 -23.56
C ILE A 73 9.64 3.55 -23.57
N ASP A 74 9.60 4.31 -24.66
CA ASP A 74 10.35 5.55 -24.76
C ASP A 74 9.70 6.70 -23.96
N ARG A 75 10.46 7.78 -23.83
CA ARG A 75 10.09 8.94 -23.03
C ARG A 75 8.88 9.66 -23.61
N GLU A 76 8.82 9.80 -24.93
CA GLU A 76 7.72 10.43 -25.65
C GLU A 76 6.41 9.69 -25.37
N LYS A 77 6.43 8.35 -25.43
CA LYS A 77 5.28 7.50 -25.14
C LYS A 77 4.85 7.58 -23.69
N ALA A 78 5.80 7.57 -22.75
CA ALA A 78 5.48 7.76 -21.33
C ALA A 78 4.83 9.14 -21.08
N ILE A 79 5.30 10.20 -21.74
CA ILE A 79 4.70 11.53 -21.63
C ILE A 79 3.29 11.56 -22.17
N GLU A 80 3.03 10.90 -23.29
CA GLU A 80 1.69 10.80 -23.88
C GLU A 80 0.71 10.13 -22.90
N LEU A 81 1.15 9.07 -22.20
CA LEU A 81 0.29 8.26 -21.34
C LEU A 81 0.03 8.87 -19.95
N VAL A 82 1.04 9.48 -19.32
CA VAL A 82 0.93 9.95 -17.91
C VAL A 82 1.29 11.42 -17.70
N GLY A 83 1.75 12.10 -18.75
CA GLY A 83 2.09 13.51 -18.72
C GLY A 83 3.55 13.81 -18.37
N ARG A 84 4.04 14.95 -18.85
CA ARG A 84 5.45 15.37 -18.76
C ARG A 84 5.96 15.50 -17.33
N ASP A 85 5.14 16.00 -16.42
CA ASP A 85 5.56 16.28 -15.05
C ASP A 85 5.81 15.00 -14.26
N ARG A 86 4.97 13.97 -14.47
CA ARG A 86 5.15 12.65 -13.85
C ARG A 86 6.43 11.98 -14.34
N VAL A 87 6.68 11.99 -15.65
CA VAL A 87 7.93 11.46 -16.24
C VAL A 87 9.17 12.22 -15.73
N LYS A 88 9.13 13.55 -15.70
CA LYS A 88 10.24 14.37 -15.19
C LYS A 88 10.51 14.13 -13.71
N ARG A 89 9.49 13.82 -12.91
CA ARG A 89 9.65 13.43 -11.51
C ARG A 89 10.35 12.07 -11.41
N ALA A 90 9.88 11.06 -12.14
CA ALA A 90 10.49 9.74 -12.18
C ALA A 90 11.98 9.80 -12.60
N ASP A 91 12.32 10.61 -13.62
CA ASP A 91 13.70 10.84 -14.05
C ASP A 91 14.61 11.33 -12.89
N ARG A 92 14.11 12.26 -12.08
CA ARG A 92 14.86 12.82 -10.94
C ARG A 92 15.02 11.83 -9.81
N GLU A 93 13.96 11.10 -9.47
CA GLU A 93 13.98 10.08 -8.41
C GLU A 93 14.92 8.93 -8.80
N ALA A 94 14.83 8.42 -10.03
CA ALA A 94 15.73 7.39 -10.54
C ALA A 94 17.20 7.84 -10.55
N LYS A 95 17.47 9.11 -10.88
CA LYS A 95 18.82 9.68 -10.80
C LYS A 95 19.34 9.71 -9.36
N ALA A 96 18.53 10.17 -8.41
CA ALA A 96 18.91 10.22 -7.00
C ALA A 96 19.29 8.82 -6.46
N VAL A 97 18.45 7.82 -6.73
CA VAL A 97 18.73 6.42 -6.33
C VAL A 97 20.02 5.90 -6.98
N LYS A 98 20.24 6.18 -8.27
CA LYS A 98 21.49 5.77 -8.96
C LYS A 98 22.72 6.46 -8.38
N ASP A 99 22.60 7.74 -8.00
CA ASP A 99 23.68 8.50 -7.39
C ASP A 99 24.02 7.95 -5.99
N ASP A 100 23.00 7.57 -5.19
CA ASP A 100 23.17 6.94 -3.87
C ASP A 100 23.85 5.56 -3.97
N VAL A 101 23.41 4.72 -4.91
CA VAL A 101 24.03 3.41 -5.16
C VAL A 101 25.49 3.58 -5.57
N ARG A 102 25.77 4.52 -6.48
CA ARG A 102 27.16 4.81 -6.91
C ARG A 102 28.00 5.31 -5.74
N TRP A 103 27.47 6.12 -4.85
CA TRP A 103 28.19 6.55 -3.65
C TRP A 103 28.55 5.34 -2.79
N GLY A 104 27.60 4.45 -2.50
CA GLY A 104 27.85 3.25 -1.69
C GLY A 104 28.87 2.26 -2.30
N LEU A 105 28.94 2.18 -3.64
CA LEU A 105 29.92 1.32 -4.33
C LEU A 105 31.34 1.89 -4.38
N ASN A 106 31.51 3.20 -4.14
CA ASN A 106 32.80 3.88 -4.17
C ASN A 106 33.29 4.32 -2.77
N ALA A 107 32.61 3.88 -1.70
CA ALA A 107 32.93 4.17 -0.31
C ALA A 107 33.89 3.13 0.29
#